data_AF-A0A5S4Y9M2-F1
#
_entry.id   AF-A0A5S4Y9M2-F1
#
_cell.length_a   1.000
_cell.length_b   1.000
_cell.length_c   1.000
_cell.angle_alpha   90.00
_cell.angle_beta   90.00
_cell.angle_gamma   90.00
#
_symmetry.space_group_name_H-M   'P 1'
#
loop_
_entity.id
_entity.type
_entity.pdbx_description
1 polymer ?
#
loop_
_entity_poly.entity_id
_entity_poly.type
_entity_poly.pdbx_seq_one_letter_code
_entity_poly.pdbx_strand_id
1 'polypeptide(L)'
;MGTFYSDDKIQEAIAALEDHTPGIWERMKKMASAPDDPHDKEQEAELGAIVRVLTIVLPRVSFVAQAEDKNEARARLSIDVGNTVRAAIAPAKDVPKPRP
;
A
#
# COMPACT_ATOMS: atom_id res chain seq x y z
N MET A 1 10.46 -9.95 4.36
CA MET A 1 9.54 -9.56 5.45
C MET A 1 8.27 -10.35 5.24
N GLY A 2 7.71 -10.98 6.29
CA GLY A 2 6.41 -11.63 6.19
C GLY A 2 5.28 -10.61 6.15
N THR A 3 4.13 -10.98 5.60
CA THR A 3 2.88 -10.20 5.65
C THR A 3 2.06 -10.59 6.88
N PHE A 4 1.24 -9.68 7.39
CA PHE A 4 0.29 -9.97 8.47
C PHE A 4 -0.98 -10.65 7.95
N TYR A 5 -1.38 -10.30 6.73
CA TYR A 5 -2.52 -10.83 6.03
C TYR A 5 -2.09 -11.66 4.81
N SER A 6 -2.96 -12.57 4.38
CA SER A 6 -2.78 -13.31 3.14
C SER A 6 -2.87 -12.39 1.93
N ASP A 7 -2.28 -12.81 0.82
CA ASP A 7 -2.33 -12.07 -0.44
C ASP A 7 -3.77 -11.75 -0.86
N ASP A 8 -4.71 -12.68 -0.70
CA ASP A 8 -6.13 -12.46 -1.01
C ASP A 8 -6.75 -11.29 -0.23
N LYS A 9 -6.42 -11.18 1.07
CA LYS A 9 -6.93 -10.09 1.92
C LYS A 9 -6.29 -8.76 1.56
N ILE A 10 -5.02 -8.79 1.14
CA ILE A 10 -4.31 -7.61 0.66
C ILE A 10 -4.92 -7.16 -0.68
N GLN A 11 -5.21 -8.10 -1.59
CA GLN A 11 -5.89 -7.82 -2.86
C GLN A 11 -7.31 -7.28 -2.65
N GLU A 12 -8.07 -7.82 -1.69
CA GLU A 12 -9.39 -7.27 -1.30
C GLU A 12 -9.26 -5.80 -0.86
N ALA A 13 -8.27 -5.50 -0.03
CA ALA A 13 -8.02 -4.13 0.42
C ALA A 13 -7.61 -3.20 -0.72
N ILE A 14 -6.75 -3.65 -1.64
CA ILE A 14 -6.35 -2.89 -2.83
C ILE A 14 -7.56 -2.64 -3.74
N ALA A 15 -8.40 -3.65 -3.97
CA ALA A 15 -9.62 -3.51 -4.75
C ALA A 15 -10.59 -2.51 -4.11
N ALA A 16 -10.76 -2.54 -2.78
CA ALA A 16 -11.58 -1.57 -2.07
C ALA A 16 -11.03 -0.14 -2.14
N LEU A 17 -9.70 0.02 -2.16
CA LEU A 17 -9.06 1.32 -2.36
C LEU A 17 -9.32 1.85 -3.77
N GLU A 18 -9.18 0.99 -4.78
CA GLU A 18 -9.37 1.34 -6.19
C GLU A 18 -10.84 1.65 -6.52
N ASP A 19 -11.79 0.93 -5.92
CA ASP A 19 -13.23 1.19 -6.03
C ASP A 19 -13.61 2.54 -5.42
N HIS A 20 -13.06 2.87 -4.25
CA HIS A 20 -13.30 4.16 -3.60
C HIS A 20 -12.64 5.33 -4.34
N THR A 21 -11.40 5.13 -4.80
CA THR A 21 -10.60 6.16 -5.47
C THR A 21 -9.87 5.54 -6.66
N PRO A 22 -10.45 5.59 -7.87
CA PRO A 22 -9.83 5.06 -9.08
C PRO A 22 -8.45 5.69 -9.34
N GLY A 23 -7.46 4.85 -9.65
CA GLY A 23 -6.06 5.23 -9.87
C GLY A 23 -5.23 5.42 -8.61
N ILE A 24 -5.77 5.14 -7.41
CA ILE A 24 -5.01 5.26 -6.16
C ILE A 24 -3.81 4.30 -6.14
N TRP A 25 -3.94 3.11 -6.71
CA TRP A 25 -2.83 2.16 -6.77
C TRP A 25 -1.61 2.71 -7.52
N GLU A 26 -1.84 3.31 -8.70
CA GLU A 26 -0.77 3.94 -9.49
C GLU A 26 -0.17 5.15 -8.77
N ARG A 27 -0.99 5.95 -8.10
CA ARG A 27 -0.53 7.10 -7.29
C ARG A 27 0.36 6.65 -6.14
N MET A 28 -0.02 5.57 -5.43
CA MET A 28 0.79 4.99 -4.36
C MET A 28 2.15 4.51 -4.88
N LYS A 29 2.20 3.82 -6.02
CA LYS A 29 3.47 3.39 -6.64
C LYS A 29 4.34 4.57 -7.07
N LYS A 30 3.73 5.61 -7.66
CA LYS A 30 4.44 6.84 -8.05
C LYS A 30 5.06 7.52 -6.84
N MET A 31 4.31 7.66 -5.75
CA MET A 31 4.81 8.23 -4.50
C MET A 31 5.91 7.39 -3.85
N ALA A 32 5.80 6.07 -3.90
CA ALA A 32 6.85 5.19 -3.37
C ALA A 32 8.12 5.17 -4.25
N SER A 33 8.04 5.65 -5.50
CA SER A 33 9.15 5.71 -6.46
C SER A 33 9.76 7.11 -6.60
N ALA A 34 9.10 8.14 -6.07
CA ALA A 34 9.59 9.51 -6.11
C ALA A 34 10.82 9.64 -5.19
N PRO A 35 11.86 10.38 -5.59
CA PRO A 35 12.94 10.73 -4.68
C PRO A 35 12.35 11.55 -3.52
N ASP A 36 12.73 11.21 -2.28
CA ASP A 36 12.44 12.00 -1.08
C ASP A 36 13.03 13.42 -1.25
N ASP A 37 12.27 14.30 -1.90
CA ASP A 37 12.52 15.74 -1.86
C ASP A 37 11.62 16.31 -0.75
N PRO A 38 12.19 16.58 0.45
CA PRO A 38 11.44 17.06 1.61
C PRO A 38 10.88 18.48 1.42
N HIS A 39 11.10 19.13 0.27
CA HIS A 39 10.57 20.45 -0.05
C HIS A 39 9.49 20.43 -1.14
N ASP A 40 9.12 19.26 -1.65
CA ASP A 40 8.07 19.13 -2.66
C ASP A 40 6.68 19.12 -2.01
N LYS A 41 6.05 20.31 -2.00
CA LYS A 41 4.69 20.51 -1.48
C LYS A 41 3.63 19.68 -2.23
N GLU A 42 3.87 19.33 -3.50
CA GLU A 42 2.95 18.48 -4.25
C GLU A 42 3.03 17.04 -3.76
N GLN A 43 4.23 16.55 -3.41
CA GLN A 43 4.41 15.24 -2.79
C GLN A 43 3.79 15.17 -1.40
N GLU A 44 3.95 16.20 -0.57
CA GLU A 44 3.30 16.26 0.75
C GLU A 44 1.76 16.21 0.63
N ALA A 45 1.20 16.97 -0.32
CA ALA A 45 -0.23 16.98 -0.59
C ALA A 45 -0.74 15.63 -1.08
N GLU A 46 -0.02 14.99 -2.01
CA GLU A 46 -0.37 13.67 -2.55
C GLU A 46 -0.27 12.57 -1.47
N LEU A 47 0.78 12.59 -0.64
CA LEU A 47 0.91 11.69 0.51
C LEU A 47 -0.26 11.86 1.48
N GLY A 48 -0.63 13.11 1.78
CA GLY A 48 -1.79 13.43 2.61
C GLY A 48 -3.10 12.89 2.02
N ALA A 49 -3.28 12.97 0.71
CA ALA A 49 -4.44 12.42 0.01
C ALA A 49 -4.48 10.88 0.12
N ILE A 50 -3.35 10.19 -0.11
CA ILE A 50 -3.24 8.73 0.04
C ILE A 50 -3.57 8.31 1.47
N VAL A 51 -3.00 8.97 2.48
CA VAL A 51 -3.25 8.67 3.90
C VAL A 51 -4.73 8.85 4.26
N ARG A 52 -5.40 9.88 3.72
CA ARG A 52 -6.85 10.06 3.93
C ARG A 52 -7.65 8.91 3.33
N VAL A 53 -7.34 8.46 2.11
CA VAL A 53 -8.03 7.33 1.48
C VAL A 53 -7.84 6.06 2.30
N LEU A 54 -6.61 5.74 2.71
CA LEU A 54 -6.34 4.59 3.58
C LEU A 54 -7.12 4.67 4.91
N THR A 55 -7.22 5.87 5.50
CA THR A 55 -7.97 6.08 6.74
C THR A 55 -9.47 5.85 6.58
N ILE A 56 -10.04 6.13 5.41
CA ILE A 56 -11.48 5.94 5.13
C ILE A 56 -11.78 4.48 4.78
N VAL A 57 -10.93 3.87 3.94
CA VAL A 57 -11.22 2.57 3.32
C VAL A 57 -10.82 1.41 4.23
N LEU A 58 -9.61 1.41 4.80
CA LEU A 58 -9.11 0.25 5.54
C LEU A 58 -10.01 -0.18 6.72
N PRO A 59 -10.63 0.72 7.51
CA PRO A 59 -11.55 0.32 8.58
C PRO A 59 -12.85 -0.34 8.09
N ARG A 60 -13.20 -0.15 6.81
CA ARG A 60 -14.44 -0.69 6.20
C ARG A 60 -14.23 -2.07 5.58
N VAL A 61 -12.98 -2.49 5.38
CA VAL A 61 -12.65 -3.82 4.87
C VAL A 61 -13.17 -4.87 5.88
N SER A 62 -13.86 -5.90 5.39
CA SER A 62 -14.69 -6.78 6.22
C SER A 62 -13.92 -7.41 7.38
N PHE A 63 -12.71 -7.90 7.12
CA PHE A 63 -11.88 -8.53 8.16
C PHE A 63 -11.29 -7.54 9.18
N VAL A 64 -11.14 -6.27 8.81
CA VAL A 64 -10.73 -5.20 9.75
C VAL A 64 -11.93 -4.77 10.59
N ALA A 65 -13.11 -4.65 9.98
CA ALA A 65 -14.33 -4.27 10.67
C ALA A 65 -14.78 -5.29 11.73
N GLN A 66 -14.45 -6.57 11.51
CA GLN A 66 -14.74 -7.70 12.39
C GLN A 66 -13.60 -8.05 13.37
N ALA A 67 -12.46 -7.36 13.30
CA ALA A 67 -11.35 -7.60 14.22
C ALA A 67 -11.68 -7.15 15.65
N GLU A 68 -11.14 -7.87 16.64
CA GLU A 68 -11.24 -7.51 18.05
C GLU A 68 -10.60 -6.15 18.33
N ASP A 69 -9.37 -5.94 17.83
CA ASP A 69 -8.71 -4.64 17.77
C ASP A 69 -8.67 -4.12 16.32
N LYS A 70 -9.60 -3.22 16.00
CA LYS A 70 -9.72 -2.61 14.67
C LYS A 70 -8.56 -1.68 14.34
N ASN A 71 -7.98 -1.02 15.35
CA ASN A 71 -6.88 -0.10 15.14
C ASN A 71 -5.60 -0.86 14.80
N GLU A 72 -5.34 -1.95 15.52
CA GLU A 72 -4.22 -2.83 15.24
C GLU A 72 -4.39 -3.53 13.87
N ALA A 73 -5.59 -4.06 13.58
CA ALA A 73 -5.88 -4.67 12.28
C ALA A 73 -5.66 -3.69 11.11
N ARG A 74 -6.15 -2.46 11.25
CA ARG A 74 -5.91 -1.39 10.28
C ARG A 74 -4.42 -1.08 10.14
N ALA A 75 -3.68 -0.95 11.24
CA ALA A 75 -2.26 -0.63 11.20
C ALA A 75 -1.45 -1.72 10.47
N ARG A 76 -1.72 -2.99 10.81
CA ARG A 76 -1.11 -4.16 10.14
C ARG A 76 -1.43 -4.18 8.63
N LEU A 77 -2.69 -3.93 8.27
CA LEU A 77 -3.09 -3.88 6.86
C LEU A 77 -2.42 -2.72 6.10
N SER A 78 -2.28 -1.56 6.74
CA SER A 78 -1.57 -0.42 6.15
C SER A 78 -0.10 -0.74 5.88
N ILE A 79 0.55 -1.53 6.75
CA ILE A 79 1.93 -2.00 6.55
C ILE A 79 1.99 -2.95 5.36
N ASP A 80 1.09 -3.94 5.29
CA ASP A 80 1.05 -4.91 4.21
C ASP A 80 0.82 -4.24 2.85
N VAL A 81 -0.18 -3.35 2.73
CA VAL A 81 -0.43 -2.59 1.51
C VAL A 81 0.81 -1.79 1.09
N GLY A 82 1.47 -1.10 2.04
CA GLY A 82 2.70 -0.36 1.77
C GLY A 82 3.85 -1.26 1.30
N ASN A 83 3.98 -2.47 1.87
CA ASN A 83 4.97 -3.45 1.44
C ASN A 83 4.66 -3.98 0.04
N THR A 84 3.39 -4.23 -0.29
CA THR A 84 2.97 -4.64 -1.63
C THR A 84 3.26 -3.56 -2.66
N VAL A 85 2.98 -2.28 -2.35
CA VAL A 85 3.35 -1.16 -3.23
C VAL A 85 4.85 -1.13 -3.48
N ARG A 86 5.67 -1.25 -2.42
CA ARG A 86 7.14 -1.30 -2.54
C ARG A 86 7.62 -2.50 -3.34
N ALA A 87 7.01 -3.67 -3.14
CA ALA A 87 7.34 -4.87 -3.90
C ALA A 87 6.98 -4.73 -5.38
N ALA A 88 5.87 -4.04 -5.70
CA ALA A 88 5.45 -3.80 -7.07
C ALA A 88 6.34 -2.81 -7.84
N ILE A 89 7.08 -1.94 -7.14
CA ILE A 89 8.05 -1.01 -7.75
C ILE A 89 9.49 -1.49 -7.68
N ALA A 90 9.79 -2.51 -6.85
CA ALA A 90 11.12 -3.07 -6.78
C ALA A 90 11.48 -3.66 -8.15
N PRO A 91 12.64 -3.32 -8.74
CA PRO A 91 13.09 -3.99 -9.95
C PRO A 91 13.18 -5.48 -9.64
N ALA A 92 12.57 -6.32 -10.49
CA ALA A 92 12.75 -7.77 -10.42
C ALA A 92 14.25 -8.03 -10.41
N LYS A 93 14.81 -8.39 -9.25
CA LYS A 93 16.26 -8.57 -9.12
C LYS A 93 16.69 -9.62 -10.14
N ASP A 94 17.60 -9.20 -11.00
CA ASP A 94 18.54 -10.02 -11.77
C ASP A 94 18.63 -11.44 -11.23
N VAL A 95 18.14 -12.41 -12.02
CA VAL A 95 18.64 -13.77 -11.91
C VAL A 95 20.11 -13.70 -12.33
N PRO A 96 21.09 -13.97 -11.45
CA PRO A 96 22.48 -13.98 -11.87
C PRO A 96 22.63 -15.05 -12.94
N LYS A 97 22.89 -14.60 -14.17
CA LYS A 97 23.26 -15.45 -15.30
C LYS A 97 24.41 -16.35 -14.85
N PRO A 98 24.32 -17.69 -14.98
CA PRO A 98 25.46 -18.54 -14.70
C PRO A 98 26.58 -18.13 -15.66
N ARG A 99 27.72 -17.72 -15.10
CA ARG A 99 28.93 -17.46 -15.90
C ARG A 99 29.38 -18.80 -16.52
N PRO A 100 29.80 -18.79 -17.80
CA PRO A 100 30.24 -19.99 -18.50
C PRO A 100 31.49 -20.61 -17.88
#